data_AF-A0A525WC63-F1
#
_entry.id   AF-A0A525WC63-F1
#
_cell.length_a   1.000
_cell.length_b   1.000
_cell.length_c   1.000
_cell.angle_alpha   90.00
_cell.angle_beta   90.00
_cell.angle_gamma   90.00
#
_symmetry.space_group_name_H-M   'P 1'
#
loop_
_entity.id
_entity.type
_entity.pdbx_description
1 polymer ?
#
loop_
_entity_poly.entity_id
_entity_poly.type
_entity_poly.pdbx_seq_one_letter_code
_entity_poly.pdbx_strand_id
1 'polypeptide(L)' 'MNFIRIGNRALNLDRVTHCEVQIWQDAISVKIYMAGTANNTPVVLNEEEAKEFWKYIEYVAEKPV' A
#
# COMPACT_ATOMS: atom_id res chain seq x y z
N MET A 1 1.69 2.70 -16.12
CA MET A 1 2.47 1.97 -15.10
C MET A 1 2.51 2.85 -13.86
N ASN A 2 1.75 2.50 -12.83
CA ASN A 2 1.44 3.36 -11.69
C ASN A 2 2.39 3.06 -10.52
N PHE A 3 3.44 3.87 -10.37
CA PHE A 3 4.35 3.75 -9.24
C PHE A 3 4.12 4.87 -8.23
N ILE A 4 4.15 4.52 -6.95
CA ILE A 4 4.16 5.48 -5.85
C ILE A 4 5.37 5.24 -4.96
N ARG A 5 5.83 6.30 -4.30
CA ARG A 5 6.89 6.22 -3.30
C ARG A 5 6.29 6.42 -1.91
N ILE A 6 6.61 5.51 -1.01
CA ILE A 6 6.20 5.54 0.39
C ILE A 6 7.46 5.37 1.23
N GLY A 7 7.84 6.40 1.98
CA GLY A 7 9.17 6.48 2.57
C GLY A 7 10.30 6.17 1.57
N ASN A 8 11.08 5.12 1.85
CA ASN A 8 12.18 4.67 0.97
C ASN A 8 11.81 3.55 -0.01
N ARG A 9 10.51 3.20 -0.12
CA ARG A 9 10.03 2.10 -0.96
C ARG A 9 9.30 2.64 -2.19
N ALA A 10 9.49 1.99 -3.32
CA ALA A 10 8.71 2.24 -4.54
C ALA A 10 7.74 1.06 -4.75
N LEU A 11 6.45 1.35 -4.83
CA LEU A 11 5.39 0.37 -5.01
C LEU A 11 4.75 0.50 -6.39
N ASN A 12 4.61 -0.62 -7.10
CA ASN A 12 3.87 -0.68 -8.34
C ASN A 12 2.40 -1.03 -8.04
N LEU A 13 1.52 -0.05 -8.16
CA LEU A 13 0.09 -0.20 -7.93
C LEU A 13 -0.57 -1.17 -8.91
N ASP A 14 -0.04 -1.30 -10.14
CA ASP A 14 -0.57 -2.24 -11.13
C ASP A 14 -0.35 -3.71 -10.74
N ARG A 15 0.54 -3.96 -9.76
CA ARG A 15 0.79 -5.30 -9.22
C ARG A 15 0.05 -5.56 -7.92
N VAL A 16 -0.59 -4.57 -7.31
CA VAL A 16 -1.33 -4.76 -6.06
C VAL A 16 -2.57 -5.61 -6.34
N THR A 17 -2.74 -6.69 -5.57
CA THR A 17 -3.90 -7.57 -5.71
C THR A 17 -4.96 -7.27 -4.65
N HIS A 18 -4.53 -7.09 -3.39
CA HIS A 18 -5.40 -6.65 -2.30
C HIS A 18 -4.58 -6.05 -1.15
N CYS A 19 -5.26 -5.32 -0.27
CA CYS A 19 -4.69 -4.74 0.94
C CYS A 19 -5.50 -5.20 2.16
N GLU A 20 -4.80 -5.47 3.26
CA GLU A 20 -5.42 -5.77 4.55
C GLU A 20 -4.97 -4.76 5.60
N VAL A 21 -5.92 -4.20 6.35
CA VAL A 21 -5.63 -3.34 7.50
C VAL A 21 -5.54 -4.23 8.74
N GLN A 22 -4.46 -4.10 9.48
CA GLN A 22 -4.24 -4.79 10.74
C GLN A 22 -4.22 -3.75 11.87
N ILE A 23 -5.23 -3.82 12.72
CA ILE A 23 -5.41 -2.91 13.85
C ILE A 23 -5.00 -3.65 15.13
N TRP A 24 -4.06 -3.06 15.86
CA TRP A 24 -3.66 -3.46 17.20
C TRP A 24 -4.20 -2.45 18.22
N GLN A 25 -4.02 -2.74 19.51
CA GLN A 25 -4.54 -1.88 20.57
C GLN A 25 -3.92 -0.47 20.56
N ASP A 26 -2.69 -0.33 20.08
CA ASP A 26 -1.89 0.90 20.09
C ASP A 26 -1.27 1.26 18.71
N ALA A 27 -1.49 0.44 17.69
CA ALA A 27 -0.86 0.62 16.38
C ALA A 27 -1.74 0.14 15.21
N ILE A 28 -1.56 0.75 14.05
CA ILE A 28 -2.17 0.31 12.79
C ILE A 28 -1.07 -0.03 11.78
N SER A 29 -1.22 -1.14 11.07
CA SER A 29 -0.39 -1.49 9.93
C SER A 29 -1.24 -1.90 8.73
N VAL A 30 -0.67 -1.79 7.53
CA VAL A 30 -1.33 -2.21 6.28
C VAL A 30 -0.45 -3.22 5.57
N LYS A 31 -1.01 -4.38 5.23
CA LYS A 31 -0.36 -5.38 4.38
C LYS A 31 -0.82 -5.19 2.96
N ILE A 32 0.13 -5.06 2.04
CA ILE A 32 -0.11 -4.94 0.61
C ILE A 32 0.38 -6.21 -0.06
N TYR A 33 -0.55 -6.95 -0.65
CA TYR A 33 -0.25 -8.16 -1.41
C TYR A 33 -0.08 -7.81 -2.87
N MET A 34 0.95 -8.37 -3.51
CA MET A 34 1.29 -8.05 -4.89
C MET A 34 1.47 -9.31 -5.72
N ALA A 35 1.04 -9.27 -6.98
CA ALA A 35 1.23 -10.34 -7.94
C ALA A 35 2.72 -10.54 -8.25
N GLY A 36 3.20 -11.78 -8.17
CA GLY A 36 4.57 -12.17 -8.49
C GLY A 36 5.62 -11.82 -7.42
N THR A 37 5.20 -11.59 -6.17
CA THR A 37 6.10 -11.65 -5.01
C THR A 37 6.40 -13.09 -4.63
N ALA A 38 7.66 -13.38 -4.29
CA ALA A 38 8.04 -14.70 -3.80
C ALA A 38 7.27 -15.06 -2.52
N ASN A 39 6.70 -16.27 -2.50
CA ASN A 39 5.97 -16.84 -1.36
C ASN A 39 4.78 -16.00 -0.85
N ASN A 40 4.16 -15.17 -1.70
CA ASN A 40 3.06 -14.27 -1.30
C ASN A 40 3.40 -13.35 -0.11
N THR A 41 4.68 -13.03 0.08
CA THR A 41 5.11 -12.15 1.17
C THR A 41 4.54 -10.75 0.97
N PRO A 42 3.66 -10.24 1.86
CA PRO A 42 3.11 -8.91 1.71
C PRO A 42 4.16 -7.86 2.06
N VAL A 43 4.02 -6.67 1.47
CA VAL A 43 4.69 -5.47 1.97
C VAL A 43 3.91 -4.96 3.17
N VAL A 44 4.58 -4.84 4.31
CA VAL A 44 3.98 -4.33 5.54
C VAL A 44 4.36 -2.86 5.70
N LEU A 45 3.33 -2.01 5.70
CA LEU A 45 3.43 -0.59 6.00
C LEU A 45 3.11 -0.36 7.48
N ASN A 46 3.93 0.45 8.14
CA ASN A 46 3.58 0.99 9.45
C ASN A 46 2.49 2.07 9.34
N GLU A 47 2.10 2.67 10.47
CA GLU A 47 1.02 3.65 10.49
C GLU A 47 1.32 4.91 9.65
N GLU A 48 2.54 5.43 9.71
CA GLU A 48 2.94 6.62 8.94
C GLU A 48 2.95 6.34 7.44
N GLU A 49 3.57 5.23 7.04
CA GLU A 49 3.59 4.76 5.65
C GLU A 49 2.17 4.47 5.13
N ALA A 50 1.29 3.92 5.96
CA ALA A 50 -0.11 3.65 5.61
C ALA A 50 -0.90 4.95 5.40
N LYS A 51 -0.65 6.00 6.19
CA LYS A 51 -1.26 7.33 5.99
C LYS A 51 -0.80 7.97 4.68
N GLU A 52 0.49 7.85 4.34
CA GLU A 52 0.99 8.30 3.03
C GLU A 52 0.33 7.52 1.89
N PHE A 53 0.26 6.20 2.01
CA PHE A 53 -0.41 5.33 1.03
C PHE A 53 -1.85 5.77 0.76
N TRP A 54 -2.61 6.00 1.83
CA TRP A 54 -4.03 6.35 1.74
C TRP A 54 -4.25 7.63 0.92
N LYS A 55 -3.48 8.69 1.20
CA LYS A 55 -3.56 9.96 0.47
C LYS A 55 -3.32 9.80 -1.03
N TYR A 56 -2.38 8.92 -1.40
CA TYR A 56 -2.12 8.64 -2.82
C TYR A 56 -3.27 7.91 -3.49
N ILE A 57 -3.88 6.93 -2.82
CA ILE A 57 -5.03 6.20 -3.36
C ILE A 57 -6.22 7.14 -3.55
N GLU A 58 -6.51 8.01 -2.58
CA GLU A 58 -7.56 9.03 -2.69
C GLU A 58 -7.29 9.95 -3.88
N TYR A 59 -6.08 10.48 -4.00
CA TYR A 59 -5.70 11.34 -5.13
C TYR A 59 -5.84 10.66 -6.49
N VAL A 60 -5.53 9.37 -6.59
CA VAL A 60 -5.71 8.60 -7.83
C VAL A 60 -7.20 8.37 -8.12
N ALA A 61 -8.00 8.08 -7.10
CA ALA A 61 -9.44 7.86 -7.23
C ALA A 61 -10.21 9.13 -7.67
N GLU A 62 -9.71 10.32 -7.30
CA GLU A 62 -10.32 11.61 -7.68
C GLU A 62 -10.02 12.04 -9.13
N LYS A 63 -9.07 11.40 -9.81
CA LYS A 63 -8.76 11.74 -11.21
C LYS A 63 -9.88 11.20 -12.13
N PRO A 64 -10.48 12.05 -12.98
CA PRO A 64 -11.42 11.56 -13.98
C PRO A 64 -10.70 10.62 -14.95
N VAL A 65 -11.31 9.45 -15.18
CA VAL A 65 -10.82 8.38 -16.07
C VAL A 65 -11.11 8.74 -17.52
#